data_AF-A0A4V1ZW22-F1
#
_entry.id   AF-A0A4V1ZW22-F1
#
_cell.length_a   1.000
_cell.length_b   1.000
_cell.length_c   1.000
_cell.angle_alpha   90.00
_cell.angle_beta   90.00
_cell.angle_gamma   90.00
#
_symmetry.space_group_name_H-M   'P 1'
#
loop_
_entity.id
_entity.type
_entity.pdbx_description
1 polymer ?
#
loop_
_entity_poly.entity_id
_entity_poly.type
_entity_poly.pdbx_seq_one_letter_code
_entity_poly.pdbx_strand_id
1 'polypeptide(L)' 'GLRHRAALGLTEATDAIVLVVSEETGQVSLVRQGEIHRNLSPAEVKSRLGEWLHPSGLAATAT' A
#
# COMPACT_ATOMS: atom_id res chain seq x y z
N GLY A 1 3.92 -9.85 -11.69
CA GLY A 1 4.57 -9.49 -12.98
C GLY A 1 5.56 -8.34 -12.81
N LEU A 2 6.02 -7.73 -13.92
CA LEU A 2 6.96 -6.59 -13.90
C LEU A 2 6.45 -5.42 -13.04
N ARG A 3 5.14 -5.17 -13.02
CA ARG A 3 4.51 -4.14 -12.17
C ARG A 3 4.75 -4.38 -10.67
N HIS A 4 4.63 -5.63 -10.20
CA HIS A 4 4.95 -5.99 -8.82
C HIS A 4 6.44 -5.83 -8.49
N ARG A 5 7.34 -6.16 -9.44
CA ARG A 5 8.78 -5.97 -9.23
C ARG A 5 9.18 -4.50 -9.18
N ALA A 6 8.60 -3.68 -10.04
CA ALA A 6 8.81 -2.23 -10.01
C ALA A 6 8.28 -1.62 -8.70
N ALA A 7 7.10 -2.05 -8.25
CA ALA A 7 6.54 -1.64 -6.97
C ALA A 7 7.45 -2.02 -5.79
N LEU A 8 7.94 -3.26 -5.75
CA LEU A 8 8.91 -3.70 -4.74
C LEU A 8 10.12 -2.77 -4.68
N GLY A 9 10.86 -2.64 -5.79
CA GLY A 9 12.09 -1.84 -5.82
C GLY A 9 11.87 -0.36 -5.48
N LEU A 10 10.73 0.22 -5.90
CA LEU A 10 10.40 1.60 -5.54
C LEU A 10 10.19 1.75 -4.03
N THR A 11 9.43 0.84 -3.42
CA THR A 11 9.09 0.91 -1.99
C THR A 11 10.18 0.40 -1.05
N GLU A 12 11.21 -0.27 -1.56
CA GLU A 12 12.42 -0.61 -0.78
C GLU A 12 13.30 0.63 -0.58
N ALA A 13 13.35 1.52 -1.58
CA ALA A 13 14.20 2.70 -1.57
C ALA A 13 13.49 3.98 -1.07
N THR A 14 12.17 3.94 -0.90
CA THR A 14 11.34 5.10 -0.54
C THR A 14 10.25 4.73 0.45
N ASP A 15 9.61 5.73 1.05
CA ASP A 15 8.42 5.57 1.89
C ASP A 15 7.11 5.48 1.09
N ALA A 16 7.21 5.34 -0.25
CA ALA A 16 6.07 5.27 -1.13
C ALA A 16 5.16 4.06 -0.83
N ILE A 17 3.87 4.25 -1.10
CA ILE A 17 2.86 3.21 -1.09
C ILE A 17 2.42 3.02 -2.54
N VAL A 18 2.51 1.80 -3.06
CA VAL A 18 2.21 1.50 -4.46
C VAL A 18 1.03 0.55 -4.55
N LEU A 19 -0.02 0.97 -5.25
CA LEU A 19 -1.15 0.10 -5.61
C LEU A 19 -0.92 -0.52 -6.98
N VAL A 20 -0.99 -1.84 -7.05
CA VAL A 20 -0.79 -2.61 -8.28
C VAL A 20 -2.06 -3.37 -8.61
N VAL A 21 -2.56 -3.20 -9.84
CA VAL A 21 -3.63 -4.03 -10.39
C VAL A 21 -3.02 -5.04 -11.35
N SER A 22 -3.34 -6.31 -11.15
CA SER A 22 -2.94 -7.39 -12.05
C SER A 22 -3.71 -7.28 -13.37
N GLU A 23 -3.00 -7.23 -14.50
CA GLU A 23 -3.62 -7.23 -15.83
C GLU A 23 -4.21 -8.61 -16.18
N GLU A 24 -3.63 -9.67 -15.64
CA GLU A 24 -4.05 -11.05 -15.92
C GLU A 24 -5.27 -11.46 -15.08
N THR A 25 -5.36 -10.97 -13.84
CA THR A 25 -6.33 -11.47 -12.86
C THR A 25 -7.25 -10.39 -12.28
N GLY A 26 -7.01 -9.11 -12.58
CA GLY A 26 -7.72 -7.99 -11.97
C GLY A 26 -7.46 -7.80 -10.46
N GLN A 27 -6.69 -8.70 -9.83
CA GLN A 27 -6.42 -8.64 -8.40
C GLN A 27 -5.64 -7.38 -8.03
N VAL A 28 -6.05 -6.75 -6.93
CA VAL A 28 -5.38 -5.58 -6.38
C VAL A 28 -4.35 -6.01 -5.35
N SER A 29 -3.20 -5.36 -5.36
CA SER A 29 -2.14 -5.51 -4.35
C SER A 29 -1.68 -4.14 -3.89
N LEU A 30 -1.27 -4.05 -2.62
CA LEU A 30 -0.54 -2.89 -2.09
C LEU A 30 0.89 -3.30 -1.80
N VAL A 31 1.84 -2.42 -2.11
CA VAL A 31 3.27 -2.62 -1.83
C VAL A 31 3.77 -1.43 -1.02
N ARG A 32 4.52 -1.70 0.05
CA ARG A 32 5.09 -0.69 0.94
C ARG A 32 6.29 -1.32 1.66
N GLN A 33 7.39 -0.58 1.83
CA GLN A 33 8.58 -1.05 2.56
C GLN A 33 9.11 -2.41 2.08
N GLY A 34 9.03 -2.69 0.78
CA GLY A 34 9.44 -3.98 0.22
C GLY A 34 8.51 -5.15 0.48
N GLU A 35 7.33 -4.92 1.08
CA GLU A 35 6.33 -5.96 1.36
C GLU A 35 5.15 -5.88 0.41
N ILE A 36 4.73 -7.02 -0.14
CA ILE A 36 3.54 -7.12 -1.01
C ILE A 36 2.35 -7.71 -0.25
N HIS A 37 1.27 -6.94 -0.20
CA HIS A 37 -0.04 -7.35 0.28
C HIS A 37 -0.94 -7.65 -0.92
N ARG A 38 -1.20 -8.94 -1.20
CA ARG A 38 -1.89 -9.39 -2.42
C ARG A 38 -3.37 -9.67 -2.19
N ASN A 39 -4.13 -9.73 -3.30
CA ASN A 39 -5.53 -10.15 -3.33
C ASN A 39 -6.41 -9.36 -2.36
N LEU A 40 -6.19 -8.04 -2.29
CA LEU A 40 -6.94 -7.17 -1.40
C LEU A 40 -8.28 -6.81 -2.02
N SER A 41 -9.33 -6.87 -1.20
CA SER A 41 -10.62 -6.28 -1.51
C SER A 41 -10.55 -4.74 -1.49
N PRO A 42 -11.49 -4.04 -2.16
CA PRO A 42 -11.57 -2.58 -2.09
C PRO A 42 -11.68 -2.03 -0.66
N ALA A 43 -12.35 -2.75 0.24
CA ALA A 43 -12.48 -2.38 1.64
C ALA A 43 -11.13 -2.46 2.38
N GLU A 44 -10.36 -3.53 2.17
CA GLU A 44 -9.03 -3.69 2.76
C GLU A 44 -8.05 -2.65 2.22
N VAL A 45 -8.10 -2.35 0.91
CA VAL A 45 -7.30 -1.28 0.31
C VAL A 45 -7.59 0.06 0.98
N LYS A 46 -8.87 0.41 1.12
CA LYS A 46 -9.28 1.67 1.76
C LYS A 46 -8.85 1.73 3.22
N SER A 47 -9.02 0.64 3.97
CA SER A 47 -8.62 0.56 5.38
C SER A 47 -7.11 0.77 5.54
N ARG A 48 -6.30 0.04 4.76
CA ARG A 48 -4.83 0.13 4.81
C ARG A 48 -4.31 1.50 4.38
N LEU A 49 -4.87 2.06 3.31
CA LEU A 49 -4.50 3.42 2.87
C LEU A 49 -4.88 4.47 3.91
N GLY A 50 -6.03 4.34 4.56
CA GLY A 50 -6.43 5.22 5.66
C GLY A 50 -5.43 5.18 6.83
N GLU A 51 -5.02 3.98 7.23
CA GLU A 51 -4.02 3.78 8.29
C GLU A 51 -2.66 4.38 7.92
N TRP A 52 -2.21 4.17 6.68
CA TRP A 52 -0.85 4.56 6.27
C TRP A 52 -0.72 6.03 5.84
N LEU A 53 -1.75 6.63 5.23
CA LEU A 53 -1.72 8.02 4.77
C LEU A 53 -2.17 9.01 5.83
N HIS A 54 -2.97 8.54 6.80
CA HIS A 54 -3.37 9.33 7.96
C HIS A 54 -2.90 8.64 9.25
N PRO A 55 -1.58 8.54 9.48
CA PRO A 55 -1.08 8.15 10.79
C PRO A 55 -1.55 9.23 11.75
N SER A 56 -2.60 8.96 12.50
CA SER A 56 -3.16 9.89 13.49
C SER A 56 -2.16 9.98 14.65
N GLY A 57 -1.10 10.76 14.44
CA GLY A 57 -0.09 11.14 15.42
C GLY A 57 -0.13 12.64 15.74
N LEU A 58 -1.18 13.36 15.36
CA LEU A 58 -1.35 14.79 15.64
C LEU A 58 -2.78 15.14 16.12
N ALA A 59 -3.42 14.22 16.84
CA ALA A 59 -4.61 14.53 17.63
C ALA A 59 -4.55 13.79 18.98
N ALA A 60 -4.48 14.58 20.06
CA ALA A 60 -4.72 14.24 21.48
C ALA A 60 -3.52 14.11 22.45
N THR A 61 -2.53 15.00 22.39
CA THR A 61 -1.68 15.35 23.57
C THR A 61 -1.77 16.84 23.94
N ALA A 62 -2.97 17.42 23.86
CA ALA A 62 -3.24 18.75 24.41
C ALA A 62 -4.65 18.84 25.01
N THR A 63 -4.80 18.32 26.23
CA THR A 63 -5.72 18.77 27.30
C THR A 63 -5.24 18.07 28.58
#